data_AF-A0A9X6STM2-F1
#
_entry.id   AF-A0A9X6STM2-F1
#
_cell.length_a   1.000
_cell.length_b   1.000
_cell.length_c   1.000
_cell.angle_alpha   90.00
_cell.angle_beta   90.00
_cell.angle_gamma   90.00
#
_symmetry.space_group_name_H-M   'P 1'
#
loop_
_entity.id
_entity.type
_entity.pdbx_description
1 polymer ?
#
loop_
_entity_poly.entity_id
_entity_poly.type
_entity_poly.pdbx_seq_one_letter_code
_entity_poly.pdbx_strand_id
1 'polypeptide(L)'
;MSQYSMLKVKLQPKQSLTEMDISTIYKKIDSRCGVGDYEKIDKESIEFQTTFNYGLNKIVELMVELEKHIDYDEVIRVGEFNTESISNMDYELSVYVFRNKIIILRYETESVWEFRQDIYY
;
A
#
# COMPACT_ATOMS: atom_id res chain seq x y z
N MET A 1 -10.39 1.97 -21.65
CA MET A 1 -10.74 1.41 -20.32
C MET A 1 -9.92 2.17 -19.30
N SER A 2 -10.55 2.79 -18.29
CA SER A 2 -9.83 3.44 -17.21
C SER A 2 -9.18 2.36 -16.35
N GLN A 3 -7.89 2.48 -16.02
CA GLN A 3 -7.21 1.52 -15.16
C GLN A 3 -7.41 1.94 -13.70
N TYR A 4 -8.17 1.14 -12.94
CA TYR A 4 -8.33 1.39 -11.51
C TYR A 4 -7.31 0.61 -10.69
N SER A 5 -6.96 1.16 -9.53
CA SER A 5 -6.17 0.47 -8.51
C SER A 5 -6.77 0.72 -7.13
N MET A 6 -6.86 -0.33 -6.32
CA MET A 6 -7.38 -0.29 -4.96
C MET A 6 -6.24 -0.50 -3.98
N LEU A 7 -6.14 0.37 -2.97
CA LEU A 7 -5.26 0.19 -1.82
C LEU A 7 -6.11 0.09 -0.56
N LYS A 8 -5.89 -0.96 0.22
CA LYS A 8 -6.49 -1.18 1.54
C LYS A 8 -5.39 -1.32 2.56
N VAL A 9 -5.37 -0.49 3.60
CA VAL A 9 -4.34 -0.56 4.65
C VAL A 9 -4.90 -0.23 6.03
N LYS A 10 -4.23 -0.79 7.04
CA LYS A 10 -4.40 -0.45 8.45
C LYS A 10 -3.04 -0.24 9.10
N LEU A 11 -2.78 0.98 9.53
CA LEU A 11 -1.51 1.42 10.09
C LEU A 11 -1.72 2.02 11.48
N GLN A 12 -0.69 1.85 12.32
CA GLN A 12 -0.54 2.50 13.61
C GLN A 12 0.64 3.48 13.48
N PRO A 13 0.40 4.79 13.66
CA PRO A 13 1.46 5.79 13.67
C PRO A 13 2.47 5.55 14.80
N LYS A 14 3.75 5.85 14.55
CA LYS A 14 4.83 5.80 15.56
C LYS A 14 4.66 6.85 16.68
N GLN A 15 3.91 7.91 16.39
CA GLN A 15 3.56 8.99 17.30
C GLN A 15 2.18 9.52 16.93
N SER A 16 1.48 10.14 17.88
CA SER A 16 0.15 10.68 17.62
C SER A 16 0.15 11.67 16.45
N LEU A 17 -0.77 11.48 15.50
CA LEU A 17 -0.91 12.38 14.36
C LEU A 17 -1.41 13.75 14.81
N THR A 18 -0.93 14.79 14.14
CA THR A 18 -1.50 16.14 14.25
C THR A 18 -2.73 16.28 13.35
N GLU A 19 -3.58 17.26 13.63
CA GLU A 19 -4.72 17.61 12.76
C GLU A 19 -4.26 17.94 11.32
N MET A 20 -3.05 18.48 11.17
CA MET A 20 -2.45 18.79 9.88
C MET A 20 -2.02 17.52 9.12
N ASP A 21 -1.47 16.53 9.82
CA ASP A 21 -1.12 15.23 9.22
C ASP A 21 -2.37 14.53 8.70
N ILE A 22 -3.41 14.47 9.55
CA ILE A 22 -4.70 13.91 9.22
C ILE A 22 -5.29 14.59 7.98
N SER A 23 -5.34 15.92 7.96
CA SER A 23 -5.82 16.70 6.80
C SER A 23 -5.01 16.43 5.52
N THR A 24 -3.70 16.28 5.64
CA THR A 24 -2.81 16.00 4.50
C THR A 24 -3.05 14.62 3.91
N ILE A 25 -3.23 13.61 4.77
CA ILE A 25 -3.56 12.24 4.35
C ILE A 25 -4.93 12.24 3.66
N TYR A 26 -5.95 12.90 4.23
CA TYR A 26 -7.27 13.01 3.60
C TYR A 26 -7.21 13.58 2.18
N LYS A 27 -6.46 14.68 1.98
CA LYS A 27 -6.30 15.30 0.65
C LYS A 27 -5.68 14.36 -0.38
N LYS A 28 -4.78 13.47 0.05
CA LYS A 28 -4.13 12.47 -0.83
C LYS A 28 -5.06 11.29 -1.14
N ILE A 29 -6.03 11.01 -0.27
CA ILE A 29 -7.08 10.00 -0.49
C ILE A 29 -8.24 10.55 -1.35
N ASP A 30 -8.47 11.87 -1.35
CA ASP A 30 -9.65 12.57 -1.89
C ASP A 30 -9.97 12.33 -3.38
N SER A 31 -9.19 11.51 -4.09
CA SER A 31 -9.58 10.97 -5.39
C SER A 31 -10.46 9.70 -5.30
N ARG A 32 -11.38 9.63 -4.34
CA ARG A 32 -12.29 8.48 -4.15
C ARG A 32 -13.15 8.28 -5.39
N CYS A 33 -13.03 7.13 -6.02
CA CYS A 33 -13.70 6.85 -7.29
C CYS A 33 -14.50 5.53 -7.27
N GLY A 34 -14.53 4.79 -6.15
CA GLY A 34 -15.12 3.45 -6.07
C GLY A 34 -16.32 3.33 -5.13
N VAL A 35 -17.20 2.38 -5.42
CA VAL A 35 -18.24 1.91 -4.48
C VAL A 35 -17.55 1.08 -3.39
N GLY A 36 -17.77 1.41 -2.11
CA GLY A 36 -17.16 0.70 -0.98
C GLY A 36 -15.83 1.27 -0.50
N ASP A 37 -15.39 2.41 -1.03
CA ASP A 37 -14.29 3.18 -0.45
C ASP A 37 -14.68 3.68 0.95
N TYR A 38 -13.76 3.59 1.90
CA TYR A 38 -13.94 4.08 3.27
C TYR A 38 -12.61 4.52 3.88
N GLU A 39 -12.70 5.35 4.91
CA GLU A 39 -11.56 5.81 5.68
C GLU A 39 -11.95 6.11 7.12
N LYS A 40 -11.02 5.80 8.01
CA LYS A 40 -11.08 6.09 9.43
C LYS A 40 -9.66 6.46 9.87
N ILE A 41 -9.44 7.75 10.03
CA ILE A 41 -8.14 8.31 10.42
C ILE A 41 -8.36 9.11 11.70
N ASP A 42 -7.67 8.69 12.75
CA ASP A 42 -7.61 9.40 14.03
C ASP A 42 -6.15 9.56 14.45
N LYS A 43 -5.92 10.06 15.67
CA LYS A 43 -4.57 10.36 16.15
C LYS A 43 -3.69 9.12 16.30
N GLU A 44 -4.28 7.94 16.42
CA GLU A 44 -3.58 6.70 16.78
C GLU A 44 -3.73 5.61 15.71
N SER A 45 -4.53 5.83 14.68
CA SER A 45 -4.78 4.86 13.63
C SER A 45 -5.07 5.49 12.28
N ILE A 46 -4.62 4.82 11.22
CA ILE A 46 -4.94 5.13 9.83
C ILE A 46 -5.50 3.85 9.23
N GLU A 47 -6.80 3.83 8.91
CA GLU A 47 -7.45 2.71 8.24
C GLU A 47 -8.23 3.22 7.03
N PHE A 48 -7.97 2.66 5.85
CA PHE A 48 -8.76 3.01 4.67
C PHE A 48 -8.75 1.91 3.61
N GLN A 49 -9.76 1.97 2.75
CA GLN A 49 -9.80 1.32 1.45
C GLN A 49 -10.19 2.39 0.42
N THR A 50 -9.38 2.58 -0.61
CA THR A 50 -9.72 3.57 -1.64
C THR A 50 -9.31 3.14 -3.03
N THR A 51 -10.16 3.49 -4.00
CA THR A 51 -10.02 3.17 -5.41
C THR A 51 -9.56 4.41 -6.18
N PHE A 52 -8.40 4.33 -6.81
CA PHE A 52 -7.78 5.40 -7.59
C PHE A 52 -8.03 5.20 -9.09
N ASN A 53 -8.67 6.18 -9.75
CA ASN A 53 -9.03 6.10 -11.19
C ASN A 53 -7.85 6.35 -12.14
N TYR A 54 -6.74 6.93 -11.68
CA TYR A 54 -5.55 7.17 -12.49
C TYR A 54 -4.29 7.29 -11.61
N GLY A 55 -3.38 6.33 -11.77
CA GLY A 55 -1.95 6.53 -11.48
C GLY A 55 -1.42 5.84 -10.23
N LEU A 56 -0.55 4.85 -10.45
CA LEU A 56 0.46 4.42 -9.48
C LEU A 56 1.15 5.62 -8.81
N ASN A 57 1.32 6.74 -9.53
CA ASN A 57 1.88 7.98 -8.98
C ASN A 57 1.11 8.51 -7.75
N LYS A 58 -0.23 8.52 -7.77
CA LYS A 58 -1.02 8.98 -6.60
C LYS A 58 -0.87 8.05 -5.42
N ILE A 59 -0.83 6.75 -5.69
CA ILE A 59 -0.59 5.72 -4.67
C ILE A 59 0.81 5.89 -4.07
N VAL A 60 1.83 6.12 -4.89
CA VAL A 60 3.20 6.39 -4.43
C VAL A 60 3.25 7.67 -3.59
N GLU A 61 2.59 8.74 -4.01
CA GLU A 61 2.51 9.98 -3.23
C GLU A 61 1.80 9.81 -1.88
N LEU A 62 0.78 8.94 -1.82
CA LEU A 62 0.12 8.58 -0.58
C LEU A 62 1.03 7.71 0.29
N MET A 63 1.68 6.70 -0.27
CA MET A 63 2.61 5.83 0.45
C MET A 63 3.76 6.64 1.06
N VAL A 64 4.41 7.51 0.30
CA VAL A 64 5.47 8.40 0.78
C VAL A 64 4.99 9.30 1.93
N GLU A 65 3.72 9.72 1.92
CA GLU A 65 3.16 10.46 3.05
C GLU A 65 2.98 9.58 4.28
N LEU A 66 2.39 8.39 4.12
CA LEU A 66 2.17 7.42 5.21
C LEU A 66 3.50 6.98 5.86
N GLU A 67 4.55 6.78 5.05
CA GLU A 67 5.89 6.41 5.49
C GLU A 67 6.51 7.38 6.51
N LYS A 68 6.10 8.65 6.52
CA LYS A 68 6.59 9.64 7.50
C LYS A 68 6.10 9.33 8.92
N HIS A 69 4.93 8.69 9.02
CA HIS A 69 4.16 8.53 10.25
C HIS A 69 4.31 7.15 10.89
N ILE A 70 4.92 6.19 10.20
CA ILE A 70 5.06 4.81 10.66
C ILE A 70 6.52 4.45 10.93
N ASP A 71 6.75 3.55 11.89
CA ASP A 71 8.04 2.89 12.09
C ASP A 71 7.81 1.56 12.82
N TYR A 72 7.94 0.46 12.08
CA TYR A 72 7.73 -0.88 12.60
C TYR A 72 9.07 -1.61 12.65
N ASP A 73 9.42 -2.15 13.81
CA ASP A 73 10.67 -2.88 14.03
C ASP A 73 10.72 -4.22 13.30
N GLU A 74 9.55 -4.78 12.99
CA GLU A 74 9.37 -6.07 12.30
C GLU A 74 8.58 -5.90 11.00
N VAL A 75 8.66 -6.90 10.13
CA VAL A 75 7.88 -6.94 8.89
C VAL A 75 6.43 -7.29 9.24
N ILE A 76 5.51 -6.34 9.09
CA ILE A 76 4.10 -6.52 9.40
C ILE A 76 3.26 -6.42 8.13
N ARG A 77 2.35 -7.37 7.88
CA ARG A 77 1.32 -7.23 6.84
C ARG A 77 0.27 -6.23 7.32
N VAL A 78 0.08 -5.16 6.56
CA VAL A 78 -0.81 -4.04 6.90
C VAL A 78 -1.99 -3.92 5.95
N GLY A 79 -2.02 -4.66 4.85
CA GLY A 79 -3.06 -4.49 3.86
C GLY A 79 -2.90 -5.27 2.57
N GLU A 80 -3.64 -4.81 1.57
CA GLU A 80 -3.81 -5.41 0.24
C GLU A 80 -3.80 -4.33 -0.84
N PHE A 81 -3.29 -4.69 -2.02
CA PHE A 81 -3.29 -3.86 -3.21
C PHE A 81 -3.76 -4.67 -4.43
N ASN A 82 -4.63 -4.08 -5.22
CA ASN A 82 -5.16 -4.68 -6.46
C ASN A 82 -5.17 -3.63 -7.59
N THR A 83 -4.96 -4.05 -8.83
CA THR A 83 -5.09 -3.19 -10.02
C THR A 83 -5.75 -3.95 -11.16
N GLU A 84 -6.65 -3.29 -11.88
CA GLU A 84 -7.30 -3.86 -13.07
C GLU A 84 -6.31 -4.17 -14.20
N SER A 85 -5.09 -3.61 -14.16
CA SER A 85 -4.02 -3.95 -15.11
C SER A 85 -3.49 -5.38 -14.94
N ILE A 86 -3.78 -6.03 -13.80
CA ILE A 86 -3.53 -7.46 -13.54
C ILE A 86 -4.83 -8.25 -13.83
N SER A 87 -5.55 -7.85 -14.89
CA SER A 87 -6.79 -8.49 -15.35
C SER A 87 -6.49 -9.87 -15.95
N ASN A 88 -6.40 -10.86 -15.08
CA ASN A 88 -6.69 -12.30 -15.29
C ASN A 88 -6.24 -13.18 -14.12
N MET A 89 -5.92 -12.59 -12.97
CA MET A 89 -5.34 -13.35 -11.87
C MET A 89 -5.96 -12.89 -10.55
N ASP A 90 -6.54 -13.83 -9.82
CA ASP A 90 -7.07 -13.70 -8.45
C ASP A 90 -5.97 -13.38 -7.41
N TYR A 91 -4.94 -12.61 -7.78
CA TYR A 91 -3.79 -12.33 -6.92
C TYR A 91 -3.92 -10.94 -6.31
N GLU A 92 -4.42 -10.92 -5.07
CA GLU A 92 -4.24 -9.80 -4.17
C GLU A 92 -2.75 -9.66 -3.82
N LEU A 93 -2.15 -8.50 -4.12
CA LEU A 93 -0.80 -8.19 -3.66
C LEU A 93 -0.87 -7.83 -2.18
N SER A 94 0.02 -8.39 -1.36
CA SER A 94 0.05 -8.09 0.07
C SER A 94 0.90 -6.85 0.32
N VAL A 95 0.40 -5.97 1.18
CA VAL A 95 1.10 -4.74 1.59
C VAL A 95 1.72 -4.96 2.96
N TYR A 96 3.01 -4.69 3.08
CA TYR A 96 3.81 -4.84 4.28
C TYR A 96 4.42 -3.51 4.69
N VAL A 97 4.79 -3.41 5.97
CA VAL A 97 5.63 -2.33 6.49
C VAL A 97 6.84 -2.91 7.19
N PHE A 98 7.99 -2.31 6.94
CA PHE A 98 9.24 -2.57 7.65
C PHE A 98 10.06 -1.29 7.68
N ARG A 99 10.56 -0.86 8.85
CA ARG A 99 11.44 0.33 8.99
C ARG A 99 10.96 1.51 8.16
N ASN A 100 9.85 2.11 8.59
CA ASN A 100 9.20 3.27 7.96
C ASN A 100 8.95 3.15 6.43
N LYS A 101 8.98 1.95 5.85
CA LYS A 101 8.77 1.70 4.42
C LYS A 101 7.57 0.81 4.17
N ILE A 102 6.77 1.19 3.18
CA ILE A 102 5.64 0.39 2.68
C ILE A 102 6.14 -0.43 1.49
N ILE A 103 5.92 -1.73 1.53
CA ILE A 103 6.37 -2.68 0.51
C ILE A 103 5.16 -3.44 -0.01
N ILE A 104 4.96 -3.45 -1.33
CA ILE A 104 3.93 -4.28 -1.97
C ILE A 104 4.62 -5.53 -2.53
N LEU A 105 4.23 -6.71 -2.07
CA LEU A 105 4.78 -7.98 -2.52
C LEU A 105 3.74 -8.78 -3.29
N ARG A 106 4.15 -9.33 -4.43
CA ARG A 106 3.41 -10.33 -5.19
C ARG A 106 3.77 -11.72 -4.67
N TYR A 107 2.76 -12.50 -4.30
CA TYR A 107 2.95 -13.91 -4.03
C TYR A 107 3.02 -14.65 -5.37
N GLU A 108 4.21 -15.07 -5.78
CA GLU A 108 4.37 -16.00 -6.90
C GLU A 108 4.46 -17.41 -6.30
N THR A 109 3.39 -18.20 -6.42
CA THR A 109 3.43 -19.61 -6.03
C THR A 109 4.33 -20.36 -7.02
N GLU A 110 5.50 -20.77 -6.52
CA GLU A 110 6.46 -21.76 -7.05
C GLU A 110 6.74 -21.79 -8.56
N SER A 111 7.91 -21.28 -8.94
CA SER A 111 8.65 -21.72 -10.13
C SER A 111 10.16 -21.58 -9.87
N VAL A 112 10.75 -22.62 -9.28
CA VAL A 112 12.16 -23.02 -9.35
C VAL A 112 13.20 -21.90 -9.16
N TRP A 113 13.70 -21.76 -7.92
CA TRP A 113 15.02 -21.16 -7.68
C TRP A 113 16.11 -22.12 -8.17
N GLU A 114 16.41 -22.10 -9.47
CA GLU A 114 17.67 -22.66 -9.97
C GLU A 114 18.80 -21.67 -9.62
N PHE A 115 19.49 -21.93 -8.52
CA PHE A 115 20.70 -21.22 -8.14
C PHE A 115 21.81 -21.60 -9.13
N ARG A 116 21.94 -20.87 -10.24
CA ARG A 116 23.11 -20.98 -11.11
C ARG A 116 24.26 -20.21 -10.49
N GLN A 117 25.14 -20.93 -9.77
CA GLN A 117 26.53 -20.50 -9.63
C GLN A 117 27.18 -20.66 -11.00
N ASP A 118 27.27 -19.57 -11.76
CA ASP A 118 28.18 -19.53 -12.90
C ASP A 118 29.60 -19.60 -12.35
N ILE A 119 30.19 -20.80 -12.40
CA ILE A 119 31.60 -21.04 -12.17
C ILE A 119 32.32 -20.53 -13.43
N TYR A 120 32.96 -19.37 -13.32
CA TYR A 120 33.93 -18.93 -14.32
C TYR A 120 35.20 -19.80 -14.18
N TYR A 121 35.45 -20.66 -15.18
CA TYR A 121 36.71 -21.37 -15.37
C TYR A 121 37.78 -20.45 -15.98
#